data_AF-A0A1Y2N3W3-F1
#
_entry.id   AF-A0A1Y2N3W3-F1
#
_cell.length_a   1.000
_cell.length_b   1.000
_cell.length_c   1.000
_cell.angle_alpha   90.00
_cell.angle_beta   90.00
_cell.angle_gamma   90.00
#
_symmetry.space_group_name_H-M   'P 1'
#
loop_
_entity.id
_entity.type
_entity.pdbx_description
1 polymer ?
#
loop_
_entity_poly.entity_id
_entity_poly.type
_entity_poly.pdbx_seq_one_letter_code
_entity_poly.pdbx_strand_id
1 'polypeptide(L)'
;MPPAQRDGPIHEVADDVAVEFLLAQPGLLAVVLAEHVDDGTRHCRSCPGPQSGRRRRPCNVRLLAARSERVRVARAERVRVAGAAEPGAAAR
;
A
#
# COMPACT_ATOMS: atom_id res chain seq x y z
N MET A 1 -30.62 1.37 -4.70
CA MET A 1 -29.71 0.96 -5.78
C MET A 1 -28.28 1.26 -5.33
N PRO A 2 -27.36 0.30 -5.29
CA PRO A 2 -25.95 0.59 -5.01
C PRO A 2 -25.33 1.36 -6.18
N PRO A 3 -24.37 2.27 -5.95
CA PRO A 3 -23.74 3.03 -7.04
C PRO A 3 -22.98 2.10 -7.99
N ALA A 4 -23.07 2.42 -9.29
CA ALA A 4 -22.45 1.68 -10.38
C ALA A 4 -20.92 1.60 -10.18
N GLN A 5 -20.41 0.37 -10.11
CA GLN A 5 -18.97 0.10 -10.16
C GLN A 5 -18.44 0.60 -11.50
N ARG A 6 -17.41 1.44 -11.47
CA ARG A 6 -16.76 1.97 -12.66
C ARG A 6 -15.80 0.90 -13.20
N ASP A 7 -16.24 0.18 -14.23
CA ASP A 7 -15.43 -0.74 -15.03
C ASP A 7 -14.41 0.03 -15.89
N GLY A 8 -13.45 0.67 -15.24
CA GLY A 8 -12.25 1.21 -15.88
C GLY A 8 -11.14 0.16 -15.88
N PRO A 9 -10.27 0.11 -16.91
CA PRO A 9 -9.06 -0.72 -16.84
C PRO A 9 -8.24 -0.30 -15.62
N ILE A 10 -7.90 -1.26 -14.76
CA ILE A 10 -6.97 -1.03 -13.64
C ILE A 10 -5.59 -0.72 -14.25
N HIS A 11 -5.36 0.56 -14.55
CA HIS A 11 -4.06 1.06 -14.97
C HIS A 11 -3.11 0.96 -13.77
N GLU A 12 -2.21 -0.02 -13.87
CA GLU A 12 -0.92 -0.14 -13.17
C GLU A 12 -0.60 0.95 -12.12
N VAL A 13 -0.65 0.57 -10.84
CA VAL A 13 0.17 1.13 -9.74
C VAL A 13 -0.16 2.57 -9.26
N ALA A 14 -1.06 3.29 -9.92
CA ALA A 14 -1.34 4.71 -9.65
C ALA A 14 -2.69 5.00 -8.94
N ASP A 15 -3.21 4.10 -8.11
CA ASP A 15 -4.44 4.39 -7.36
C ASP A 15 -4.12 5.02 -6.00
N ASP A 16 -4.06 6.35 -5.97
CA ASP A 16 -3.86 7.12 -4.74
C ASP A 16 -5.01 6.90 -3.74
N VAL A 17 -6.23 6.65 -4.22
CA VAL A 17 -7.37 6.34 -3.36
C VAL A 17 -7.16 5.00 -2.66
N ALA A 18 -6.68 4.00 -3.38
CA ALA A 18 -6.36 2.69 -2.80
C ALA A 18 -5.17 2.77 -1.82
N VAL A 19 -4.20 3.65 -2.07
CA VAL A 19 -3.11 3.93 -1.12
C VAL A 19 -3.66 4.54 0.17
N GLU A 20 -4.46 5.61 0.08
CA GLU A 20 -5.05 6.24 1.26
C GLU A 20 -5.97 5.28 2.03
N PHE A 21 -6.73 4.44 1.32
CA PHE A 21 -7.55 3.40 1.95
C PHE A 21 -6.72 2.43 2.80
N LEU A 22 -5.60 1.93 2.25
CA LEU A 22 -4.71 1.02 2.99
C LEU A 22 -3.99 1.74 4.15
N LEU A 23 -3.66 3.03 3.99
CA LEU A 23 -3.08 3.82 5.08
C LEU A 23 -4.07 4.07 6.21
N ALA A 24 -5.36 4.23 5.90
CA ALA A 24 -6.43 4.33 6.90
C ALA A 24 -6.71 3.01 7.64
N GLN A 25 -6.22 1.88 7.11
CA GLN A 25 -6.45 0.54 7.66
C GLN A 25 -5.13 -0.21 7.88
N PRO A 26 -4.35 0.15 8.93
CA PRO A 26 -3.01 -0.41 9.14
C PRO A 26 -3.01 -1.93 9.34
N GLY A 27 -4.05 -2.49 9.97
CA GLY A 27 -4.22 -3.94 10.12
C GLY A 27 -4.39 -4.65 8.77
N LEU A 28 -5.19 -4.07 7.86
CA LEU A 28 -5.38 -4.62 6.52
C LEU A 28 -4.09 -4.55 5.70
N LEU A 29 -3.37 -3.43 5.75
CA LEU A 29 -2.08 -3.30 5.06
C LEU A 29 -1.08 -4.38 5.51
N ALA A 30 -0.99 -4.66 6.80
CA ALA A 30 -0.13 -5.71 7.34
C ALA A 30 -0.51 -7.10 6.83
N VAL A 31 -1.82 -7.42 6.79
CA VAL A 31 -2.34 -8.68 6.23
C VAL A 31 -1.98 -8.81 4.76
N VAL A 32 -2.23 -7.77 3.95
CA VAL A 32 -1.96 -7.79 2.51
C VAL A 32 -0.46 -8.00 2.24
N LEU A 33 0.42 -7.35 3.01
CA LEU A 33 1.87 -7.55 2.91
C LEU A 33 2.30 -8.98 3.26
N ALA A 34 1.68 -9.58 4.27
CA ALA A 34 1.99 -10.94 4.71
C ALA A 34 1.47 -12.01 3.74
N GLU A 35 0.27 -11.82 3.19
CA GLU A 35 -0.38 -12.77 2.29
C GLU A 35 0.18 -12.73 0.86
N HIS A 36 0.56 -11.54 0.40
CA HIS A 36 1.15 -11.34 -0.93
C HIS A 36 2.69 -11.35 -0.89
N VAL A 37 3.28 -12.21 -0.06
CA VAL A 37 4.73 -12.48 -0.02
C VAL A 37 5.15 -13.47 -1.10
N ASP A 38 6.39 -13.35 -1.59
CA ASP A 38 6.97 -14.30 -2.54
C ASP A 38 7.19 -15.62 -1.81
N ASP A 39 6.61 -16.70 -2.30
CA ASP A 39 6.75 -18.06 -1.73
C ASP A 39 8.05 -18.75 -2.16
N GLY A 40 8.95 -18.04 -2.86
CA GLY A 40 10.20 -18.57 -3.41
C GLY A 40 10.05 -19.07 -4.85
N THR A 41 8.82 -19.14 -5.38
CA THR A 41 8.54 -19.51 -6.77
C THR A 41 8.26 -18.28 -7.66
N ARG A 42 8.58 -17.09 -7.15
CA ARG A 42 8.21 -15.78 -7.71
C ARG A 42 6.70 -15.58 -7.73
N HIS A 43 5.95 -16.26 -6.88
CA HIS A 43 4.50 -16.15 -6.78
C HIS A 43 4.10 -15.63 -5.40
N CYS A 44 3.00 -14.89 -5.36
CA CYS A 44 2.38 -14.59 -4.08
C CYS A 44 1.66 -15.83 -3.57
N ARG A 45 1.84 -16.16 -2.29
CA ARG A 45 1.18 -17.29 -1.62
C ARG A 45 -0.35 -17.29 -1.83
N SER A 46 -0.97 -16.11 -1.71
CA SER A 46 -2.43 -15.97 -1.76
C SER A 46 -2.97 -15.52 -3.12
N CYS A 47 -2.16 -15.47 -4.19
CA CYS A 47 -2.68 -15.13 -5.51
C CYS A 47 -3.28 -16.37 -6.20
N PRO A 48 -4.62 -16.50 -6.32
CA PRO A 48 -5.18 -17.46 -7.25
C PRO A 48 -4.67 -17.11 -8.65
N GLY A 49 -4.38 -18.14 -9.45
CA GLY A 49 -4.01 -17.92 -10.86
C GLY A 49 -5.04 -17.03 -11.56
N PRO A 50 -4.63 -16.30 -12.61
CA PRO A 50 -5.51 -15.33 -13.24
C PRO A 50 -6.73 -16.00 -13.85
N GLN A 51 -7.91 -15.42 -13.65
CA GLN A 51 -9.17 -15.92 -14.22
C GLN A 51 -9.37 -15.49 -15.69
N SER A 52 -8.66 -14.47 -16.18
CA SER A 52 -8.86 -13.94 -17.54
C SER A 52 -7.63 -13.31 -18.24
N GLY A 53 -6.40 -13.51 -17.74
CA GLY A 53 -5.25 -12.82 -18.35
C GLY A 53 -3.85 -13.24 -17.87
N ARG A 54 -2.81 -12.65 -18.45
CA ARG A 54 -1.40 -12.99 -18.17
C ARG A 54 -1.04 -12.69 -16.71
N ARG A 55 -0.32 -13.61 -16.05
CA ARG A 55 0.24 -13.41 -14.70
C ARG A 55 1.21 -12.22 -14.72
N ARG A 56 0.95 -11.17 -13.93
CA ARG A 56 1.91 -10.10 -13.64
C ARG A 56 2.63 -10.38 -12.33
N ARG A 57 3.95 -10.21 -12.32
CA ARG A 57 4.83 -10.47 -11.17
C ARG A 57 5.81 -9.30 -11.00
N PRO A 58 5.89 -8.67 -9.81
CA PRO A 58 5.02 -8.85 -8.64
C PRO A 58 3.53 -8.59 -8.96
N CYS A 59 2.59 -9.15 -8.20
CA CYS A 59 1.18 -8.89 -8.45
C CYS A 59 0.84 -7.43 -8.11
N ASN A 60 -0.20 -6.87 -8.74
CA ASN A 60 -0.59 -5.48 -8.51
C ASN A 60 -0.94 -5.18 -7.05
N VAL A 61 -1.52 -6.17 -6.34
CA VAL A 61 -1.82 -6.05 -4.90
C VAL A 61 -0.53 -5.88 -4.08
N ARG A 62 0.52 -6.66 -4.39
CA ARG A 62 1.84 -6.49 -3.75
C ARG A 62 2.46 -5.14 -4.07
N LEU A 63 2.39 -4.70 -5.33
CA LEU A 63 2.94 -3.41 -5.73
C LEU A 63 2.25 -2.25 -5.00
N LEU A 64 0.92 -2.33 -4.86
CA LEU A 64 0.12 -1.37 -4.11
C LEU A 64 0.49 -1.36 -2.61
N ALA A 65 0.50 -2.52 -1.96
CA ALA A 65 0.84 -2.62 -0.54
C ALA A 65 2.26 -2.12 -0.24
N ALA A 66 3.23 -2.46 -1.10
CA ALA A 66 4.60 -1.97 -0.97
C ALA A 66 4.68 -0.44 -1.16
N ARG A 67 3.84 0.15 -2.03
CA ARG A 67 3.75 1.61 -2.17
C ARG A 67 3.17 2.25 -0.91
N SER A 68 2.07 1.73 -0.38
CA SER A 68 1.45 2.24 0.85
C SER A 68 2.43 2.19 2.02
N GLU A 69 3.20 1.12 2.15
CA GLU A 69 4.23 1.00 3.18
C GLU A 69 5.32 2.08 3.05
N ARG A 70 5.82 2.34 1.83
CA ARG A 70 6.77 3.44 1.58
C ARG A 70 6.19 4.80 1.96
N VAL A 71 4.92 5.06 1.63
CA VAL A 71 4.24 6.31 2.00
C VAL A 71 4.08 6.42 3.53
N ARG A 72 3.72 5.32 4.20
CA ARG A 72 3.59 5.26 5.67
C ARG A 72 4.90 5.61 6.36
N VAL A 73 6.01 5.00 5.92
CA VAL A 73 7.35 5.27 6.45
C VAL A 73 7.73 6.73 6.20
N ALA A 74 7.59 7.23 4.98
CA ALA A 74 7.91 8.62 4.65
C ALA A 74 7.08 9.63 5.46
N ARG A 75 5.79 9.36 5.71
CA ARG A 75 4.94 10.20 6.57
C ARG A 75 5.43 10.18 8.02
N ALA A 76 5.75 9.01 8.55
CA ALA A 76 6.28 8.88 9.91
C ALA A 76 7.63 9.61 10.07
N GLU A 77 8.51 9.53 9.08
CA GLU A 77 9.79 10.25 9.08
C GLU A 77 9.59 11.77 9.04
N ARG A 78 8.68 12.29 8.22
CA ARG A 78 8.34 13.72 8.19
C ARG A 78 7.84 14.23 9.54
N VAL A 79 6.97 13.46 10.21
CA VAL A 79 6.48 13.80 11.54
C VAL A 79 7.63 13.82 12.56
N ARG A 80 8.55 12.86 12.49
CA ARG A 80 9.74 12.84 13.37
C ARG A 80 10.65 14.05 13.14
N VAL A 81 10.94 14.40 11.88
CA VAL A 81 11.76 15.57 11.55
C VAL A 81 11.11 16.86 12.01
N ALA A 82 9.79 17.01 11.81
CA ALA A 82 9.04 18.17 12.30
C ALA A 82 9.03 18.26 13.84
N GLY A 83 8.88 17.12 14.54
CA GLY A 83 8.93 17.07 16.00
C GLY A 83 10.33 17.30 16.58
N ALA A 84 11.39 17.00 15.82
CA ALA A 84 12.79 17.29 16.21
C ALA A 84 13.18 18.76 15.99
N ALA A 85 12.41 19.51 15.21
CA ALA A 85 12.65 20.93 14.91
C ALA A 85 12.11 21.89 15.99
N GLU A 86 11.64 21.41 17.14
CA GLU A 86 11.37 22.24 18.32
C GLU A 86 12.52 22.16 19.36
N PRO A 87 13.65 22.86 19.16
CA PRO A 87 14.52 23.25 20.26
C PRO A 87 14.16 24.68 20.72
N GLY A 88 13.56 24.78 21.91
CA GLY A 88 13.78 25.95 22.79
C GLY A 88 12.78 27.10 22.74
N ALA A 89 11.59 26.91 23.32
CA ALA A 89 10.85 27.99 23.99
C ALA A 89 10.83 27.75 25.52
N ALA A 90 12.01 27.57 26.10
CA ALA A 90 12.21 27.56 27.54
C ALA A 90 13.45 28.41 27.86
N ALA A 91 13.30 29.72 27.67
CA ALA A 91 14.24 30.71 28.19
C ALA A 91 13.43 31.80 28.91
N ARG A 92 13.31 31.58 30.23
CA ARG A 92 13.25 32.53 31.35
C ARG A 92 12.24 33.68 31.29
#